data_AF-A0A955MA47-F1
#
_entry.id   AF-A0A955MA47-F1
#
_cell.length_a   1.000
_cell.length_b   1.000
_cell.length_c   1.000
_cell.angle_alpha   90.00
_cell.angle_beta   90.00
_cell.angle_gamma   90.00
#
_symmetry.space_group_name_H-M   'P 1'
#
loop_
_entity.id
_entity.type
_entity.pdbx_description
1 polymer ?
#
loop_
_entity_poly.entity_id
_entity_poly.type
_entity_poly.pdbx_seq_one_letter_code
_entity_poly.pdbx_strand_id
1 'polypeptide(L)'
;MRLYKVILVLLWAVFLHAGFSSAQIQDVELNECHDEALGITLLCNPEWPFLSEENVIMLILNDAPLVTATIAVSDSPVLSLKQLTNEIIQELGGYKDGFQTQMLQLAGQEAIQVAGVHKSHENVGLVDYYVIHDVNLYSILFSVEPKDNWWDYEELLFKIRDSIRWDGNEEAQK
;
A
#
# COMPACT_ATOMS: atom_id res chain seq x y z
N MET A 1 -38.28 -1.01 56.81
CA MET A 1 -37.56 -2.24 56.41
C MET A 1 -37.52 -2.27 54.89
N ARG A 2 -36.56 -1.66 54.18
CA ARG A 2 -35.13 -2.00 54.06
C ARG A 2 -34.92 -3.51 53.98
N LEU A 3 -34.54 -4.03 52.81
CA LEU A 3 -33.57 -5.13 52.62
C LEU A 3 -33.25 -5.29 51.11
N TYR A 4 -31.98 -5.02 50.74
CA TYR A 4 -31.18 -5.45 49.56
C TYR A 4 -31.67 -5.04 48.16
N LYS A 5 -31.09 -4.09 47.40
CA LYS A 5 -29.69 -3.69 47.15
C LYS A 5 -28.79 -4.84 46.66
N VAL A 6 -28.32 -4.69 45.41
CA VAL A 6 -27.12 -5.28 44.78
C VAL A 6 -27.31 -6.59 43.99
N ILE A 7 -27.58 -6.45 42.69
CA ILE A 7 -27.05 -7.30 41.61
C ILE A 7 -26.63 -6.31 40.50
N LEU A 8 -25.57 -5.54 40.69
CA LEU A 8 -24.18 -5.86 40.31
C LEU A 8 -24.06 -6.35 38.85
N VAL A 9 -24.08 -5.38 37.93
CA VAL A 9 -23.10 -5.17 36.85
C VAL A 9 -22.15 -6.36 36.63
N LEU A 10 -22.58 -7.38 35.87
CA LEU A 10 -21.75 -8.51 35.44
C LEU A 10 -22.06 -8.90 33.99
N LEU A 11 -22.05 -7.92 33.09
CA LEU A 11 -22.11 -8.15 31.63
C LEU A 11 -21.20 -7.16 30.86
N TRP A 12 -20.06 -6.79 31.47
CA TRP A 12 -19.04 -5.89 30.89
C TRP A 12 -17.62 -6.49 31.04
N ALA A 13 -17.47 -7.79 30.84
CA ALA A 13 -16.16 -8.45 30.90
C ALA A 13 -16.04 -9.67 29.97
N VAL A 14 -16.65 -9.59 28.77
CA VAL A 14 -16.26 -10.42 27.62
C VAL A 14 -15.83 -9.47 26.49
N PHE A 15 -14.93 -8.57 26.84
CA PHE A 15 -14.06 -7.86 25.91
C PHE A 15 -12.65 -8.12 26.44
N LEU A 16 -11.69 -8.33 25.52
CA LEU A 16 -10.32 -8.80 25.78
C LEU A 16 -10.33 -10.30 26.12
N HIS A 17 -9.91 -11.22 25.26
CA HIS A 17 -8.61 -11.25 24.60
C HIS A 17 -8.75 -11.91 23.22
N ALA A 18 -9.13 -11.16 22.18
CA ALA A 18 -8.52 -11.43 20.90
C ALA A 18 -7.11 -10.87 21.03
N GLY A 19 -6.14 -11.73 21.33
CA GLY A 19 -4.75 -11.37 21.27
C GLY A 19 -4.48 -10.90 19.85
N PHE A 20 -4.38 -9.59 19.65
CA PHE A 20 -3.61 -9.02 18.56
C PHE A 20 -2.20 -9.60 18.73
N SER A 21 -1.92 -10.70 18.04
CA SER A 21 -0.53 -11.03 17.73
C SER A 21 -0.08 -9.93 16.79
N SER A 22 0.53 -8.89 17.36
CA SER A 22 1.39 -7.99 16.61
C SER A 22 2.52 -8.84 16.04
N ALA A 23 2.31 -9.39 14.85
CA ALA A 23 3.38 -10.08 14.14
C ALA A 23 4.54 -9.10 13.98
N GLN A 24 5.75 -9.59 14.21
CA GLN A 24 6.98 -8.84 14.44
C GLN A 24 7.49 -8.14 13.16
N ILE A 25 6.78 -7.13 12.67
CA ILE A 25 7.16 -6.40 11.44
C ILE A 25 8.17 -5.27 11.74
N GLN A 26 8.40 -4.94 13.02
CA GLN A 26 9.29 -3.85 13.41
C GLN A 26 10.79 -4.12 13.18
N ASP A 27 11.20 -5.38 13.00
CA ASP A 27 12.62 -5.78 12.93
C ASP A 27 13.07 -6.27 11.54
N VAL A 28 12.28 -6.01 10.48
CA VAL A 28 12.71 -6.39 9.13
C VAL A 28 13.86 -5.48 8.69
N GLU A 29 15.02 -6.08 8.39
CA GLU A 29 16.15 -5.38 7.80
C GLU A 29 15.83 -5.00 6.35
N LEU A 30 15.89 -3.70 6.06
CA LEU A 30 15.64 -3.15 4.73
C LEU A 30 16.95 -2.64 4.12
N ASN A 31 17.19 -3.05 2.88
CA ASN A 31 18.32 -2.64 2.07
C ASN A 31 17.84 -1.85 0.86
N GLU A 32 18.76 -1.15 0.20
CA GLU A 32 18.46 -0.47 -1.05
C GLU A 32 18.42 -1.49 -2.19
N CYS A 33 17.33 -1.46 -2.95
CA CYS A 33 17.05 -2.32 -4.09
C CYS A 33 16.81 -1.46 -5.31
N HIS A 34 17.48 -1.80 -6.40
CA HIS A 34 17.48 -1.04 -7.63
C HIS A 34 16.94 -1.92 -8.76
N ASP A 35 15.99 -1.38 -9.52
CA ASP A 35 15.47 -2.01 -10.72
C ASP A 35 15.84 -1.14 -11.94
N GLU A 36 16.78 -1.64 -12.74
CA GLU A 36 17.31 -0.94 -13.91
C GLU A 36 16.26 -0.75 -15.02
N ALA A 37 15.29 -1.66 -15.12
CA ALA A 37 14.28 -1.62 -16.18
C ALA A 37 13.28 -0.47 -15.94
N LEU A 38 12.83 -0.31 -14.71
CA LEU A 38 11.96 0.78 -14.29
C LEU A 38 12.71 2.07 -13.96
N GLY A 39 14.03 2.02 -13.78
CA GLY A 39 14.82 3.17 -13.35
C GLY A 39 14.42 3.65 -11.95
N ILE A 40 14.18 2.72 -11.03
CA ILE A 40 13.74 3.02 -9.68
C ILE A 40 14.64 2.39 -8.63
N THR A 41 14.77 3.10 -7.51
CA THR A 41 15.44 2.65 -6.30
C THR A 41 14.45 2.72 -5.14
N LEU A 42 14.37 1.65 -4.33
CA LEU A 42 13.49 1.57 -3.16
C LEU A 42 14.12 0.73 -2.05
N LEU A 43 13.54 0.78 -0.85
CA LEU A 43 13.89 -0.14 0.23
C LEU A 43 13.18 -1.48 0.05
N CYS A 44 13.94 -2.57 0.13
CA CYS A 44 13.40 -3.93 0.16
C CYS A 44 14.27 -4.86 1.02
N ASN A 45 13.72 -5.98 1.48
CA ASN A 45 14.51 -7.04 2.09
C ASN A 45 15.00 -8.00 0.98
N PRO A 46 16.31 -8.34 0.93
CA PRO A 46 16.88 -9.19 -0.13
C PRO A 46 16.39 -10.65 -0.08
N GLU A 47 15.76 -11.08 1.01
CA GLU A 47 15.17 -12.41 1.15
C GLU A 47 13.74 -12.48 0.61
N TRP A 48 13.11 -11.35 0.30
CA TRP A 48 11.77 -11.33 -0.29
C TRP A 48 11.78 -11.83 -1.73
N PRO A 49 10.79 -12.64 -2.14
CA PRO A 49 10.57 -12.93 -3.54
C PRO A 49 10.41 -11.64 -4.35
N PHE A 50 11.35 -11.44 -5.28
CA PHE A 50 11.41 -10.31 -6.19
C PHE A 50 11.14 -10.81 -7.61
N LEU A 51 10.00 -10.41 -8.19
CA LEU A 51 9.71 -10.65 -9.59
C LEU A 51 9.88 -9.33 -10.33
N SER A 52 10.70 -9.32 -11.38
CA SER A 52 10.89 -8.15 -12.25
C SER A 52 10.73 -8.57 -13.71
N GLU A 53 9.91 -7.82 -14.42
CA GLU A 53 9.68 -7.88 -15.85
C GLU A 53 9.78 -6.45 -16.41
N GLU A 54 9.80 -6.28 -17.74
CA GLU A 54 10.16 -5.01 -18.41
C GLU A 54 9.49 -3.75 -17.83
N ASN A 55 8.22 -3.84 -17.41
CA ASN A 55 7.44 -2.70 -16.92
C ASN A 55 6.84 -2.93 -15.52
N VAL A 56 7.27 -3.95 -14.79
CA VAL A 56 6.69 -4.27 -13.48
C VAL A 56 7.71 -4.94 -12.56
N ILE A 57 7.71 -4.50 -11.30
CA ILE A 57 8.28 -5.24 -10.18
C ILE A 57 7.19 -5.64 -9.20
N MET A 58 7.32 -6.83 -8.62
CA MET A 58 6.46 -7.31 -7.54
C MET A 58 7.30 -7.92 -6.43
N LEU A 59 7.05 -7.44 -5.21
CA LEU A 59 7.60 -7.92 -3.96
C LEU A 59 6.53 -8.67 -3.19
N ILE A 60 6.84 -9.88 -2.72
CA ILE A 60 6.03 -10.59 -1.73
C ILE A 60 6.66 -10.35 -0.36
N LEU A 61 6.07 -9.45 0.43
CA LEU A 61 6.60 -9.03 1.73
C LEU A 61 6.32 -10.05 2.82
N ASN A 62 5.20 -10.76 2.68
CA ASN A 62 4.78 -11.86 3.55
C ASN A 62 3.78 -12.75 2.79
N ASP A 63 3.77 -14.05 3.08
CA ASP A 63 2.91 -15.03 2.39
C ASP A 63 1.64 -15.40 3.19
N ALA A 64 1.66 -15.24 4.52
CA ALA A 64 0.52 -15.49 5.41
C ALA A 64 0.52 -14.54 6.63
N PRO A 65 -0.26 -13.43 6.62
CA PRO A 65 -1.14 -12.96 5.55
C PRO A 65 -0.37 -12.59 4.28
N LEU A 66 -1.02 -12.68 3.12
CA LEU A 66 -0.39 -12.28 1.85
C LEU A 66 -0.27 -10.75 1.82
N VAL A 67 0.95 -10.26 1.70
CA VAL A 67 1.25 -8.84 1.60
C VAL A 67 2.17 -8.61 0.42
N THR A 68 1.77 -7.74 -0.49
CA THR A 68 2.55 -7.43 -1.69
C THR A 68 2.76 -5.94 -1.88
N ALA A 69 3.88 -5.61 -2.50
CA ALA A 69 4.14 -4.30 -3.08
C ALA A 69 4.48 -4.49 -4.56
N THR A 70 3.76 -3.80 -5.43
CA THR A 70 3.96 -3.87 -6.88
C THR A 70 4.23 -2.47 -7.40
N ILE A 71 5.23 -2.29 -8.25
CA ILE A 71 5.45 -1.03 -8.96
C ILE A 71 5.39 -1.35 -10.44
N ALA A 72 4.51 -0.67 -11.17
CA ALA A 72 4.31 -0.91 -12.59
C ALA A 72 4.24 0.39 -13.38
N VAL A 73 4.73 0.37 -14.60
CA VAL A 73 4.54 1.43 -15.59
C VAL A 73 3.38 1.06 -16.49
N SER A 74 2.42 1.97 -16.64
CA SER A 74 1.27 1.77 -17.49
C SER A 74 1.56 2.23 -18.92
N ASP A 75 1.17 1.41 -19.91
CA ASP A 75 1.10 1.80 -21.33
C ASP A 75 -0.06 2.78 -21.64
N SER A 76 -0.77 3.24 -20.61
CA SER A 76 -1.91 4.13 -20.74
C SER A 76 -1.50 5.49 -21.34
N PRO A 77 -2.29 6.07 -22.26
CA PRO A 77 -2.03 7.40 -22.83
C PRO A 77 -2.32 8.54 -21.84
N VAL A 78 -2.43 8.26 -20.54
CA VAL A 78 -2.64 9.24 -19.48
C VAL A 78 -1.35 10.03 -19.27
N LEU A 79 -1.39 11.31 -19.65
CA LEU A 79 -0.25 12.22 -19.55
C LEU A 79 -0.31 13.11 -18.30
N SER A 80 -1.42 13.07 -17.58
CA SER A 80 -1.62 13.87 -16.36
C SER A 80 -2.57 13.21 -15.38
N LEU A 81 -2.35 13.42 -14.08
CA LEU A 81 -3.21 12.89 -13.02
C LEU A 81 -4.66 13.40 -13.11
N LYS A 82 -4.89 14.58 -13.70
CA LYS A 82 -6.23 15.14 -13.90
C LYS A 82 -7.12 14.31 -14.83
N GLN A 83 -6.51 13.45 -15.66
CA GLN A 83 -7.24 12.53 -16.53
C GLN A 83 -7.67 11.24 -15.81
N LEU A 84 -7.14 10.97 -14.61
CA LEU A 84 -7.53 9.82 -13.80
C LEU A 84 -8.87 10.13 -13.10
N THR A 85 -9.98 9.92 -13.81
CA THR A 85 -11.32 9.97 -13.22
C THR A 85 -11.52 8.77 -12.29
N ASN A 86 -12.56 8.83 -11.45
CA ASN A 86 -12.88 7.71 -10.56
C ASN A 86 -13.16 6.42 -11.36
N GLU A 87 -13.80 6.51 -12.53
CA GLU A 87 -14.06 5.34 -13.38
C GLU A 87 -12.75 4.72 -13.88
N ILE A 88 -11.80 5.54 -14.35
CA ILE A 88 -10.49 5.08 -14.82
C ILE A 88 -9.69 4.46 -13.65
N ILE A 89 -9.66 5.12 -12.50
CA ILE A 89 -9.01 4.60 -11.29
C ILE A 89 -9.63 3.26 -10.88
N GLN A 90 -10.97 3.18 -10.88
CA GLN A 90 -11.70 1.96 -10.56
C GLN A 90 -11.31 0.79 -11.44
N GLU A 91 -11.18 1.04 -12.75
CA GLU A 91 -10.77 0.01 -13.71
C GLU A 91 -9.29 -0.36 -13.58
N LEU A 92 -8.40 0.62 -13.40
CA LEU A 92 -6.95 0.38 -13.29
C LEU A 92 -6.59 -0.46 -12.06
N GLY A 93 -7.13 -0.13 -10.89
CA GLY A 93 -6.83 -0.86 -9.64
C GLY A 93 -7.85 -1.95 -9.28
N GLY A 94 -8.89 -2.13 -10.10
CA GLY A 94 -9.92 -3.13 -9.85
C GLY A 94 -10.67 -2.90 -8.53
N TYR A 95 -10.96 -1.65 -8.15
CA TYR A 95 -11.58 -1.34 -6.86
C TYR A 95 -13.10 -1.60 -6.85
N LYS A 96 -13.61 -1.97 -5.69
CA LYS A 96 -15.04 -1.92 -5.37
C LYS A 96 -15.52 -0.46 -5.26
N ASP A 97 -16.80 -0.23 -5.53
CA ASP A 97 -17.44 1.08 -5.33
C ASP A 97 -17.19 1.60 -3.90
N GLY A 98 -16.95 2.91 -3.78
CA GLY A 98 -16.73 3.59 -2.49
C GLY A 98 -15.27 3.71 -2.05
N PHE A 99 -14.30 3.37 -2.92
CA PHE A 99 -12.89 3.69 -2.70
C PHE A 99 -12.69 5.21 -2.50
N GLN A 100 -11.64 5.57 -1.78
CA GLN A 100 -11.31 6.95 -1.46
C GLN A 100 -10.07 7.38 -2.24
N THR A 101 -10.06 8.63 -2.70
CA THR A 101 -8.90 9.22 -3.36
C THR A 101 -8.44 10.47 -2.62
N GLN A 102 -7.14 10.70 -2.60
CA GLN A 102 -6.56 11.94 -2.10
C GLN A 102 -5.32 12.35 -2.89
N MET A 103 -5.18 13.65 -3.14
CA MET A 103 -3.96 14.23 -3.71
C MET A 103 -2.90 14.37 -2.62
N LEU A 104 -1.66 13.98 -2.93
CA LEU A 104 -0.51 14.16 -2.03
C LEU A 104 0.79 14.35 -2.81
N GLN A 105 1.89 14.51 -2.08
CA GLN A 105 3.24 14.54 -2.64
C GLN A 105 3.95 13.23 -2.31
N LEU A 106 4.43 12.53 -3.33
CA LEU A 106 5.23 11.32 -3.22
C LEU A 106 6.60 11.56 -3.85
N ALA A 107 7.65 11.52 -3.01
CA ALA A 107 9.03 11.77 -3.41
C ALA A 107 9.19 13.01 -4.33
N GLY A 108 8.55 14.11 -3.94
CA GLY A 108 8.61 15.41 -4.61
C GLY A 108 7.70 15.56 -5.83
N GLN A 109 6.90 14.55 -6.16
CA GLN A 109 5.95 14.56 -7.27
C GLN A 109 4.51 14.57 -6.75
N GLU A 110 3.62 15.23 -7.48
CA GLU A 110 2.18 15.12 -7.24
C GLU A 110 1.74 13.68 -7.52
N ALA A 111 0.92 13.11 -6.63
CA ALA A 111 0.39 11.77 -6.75
C ALA A 111 -1.07 11.70 -6.30
N ILE A 112 -1.82 10.75 -6.85
CA ILE A 112 -3.13 10.34 -6.34
C ILE A 112 -2.93 9.08 -5.51
N GLN A 113 -3.23 9.14 -4.22
CA GLN A 113 -3.41 7.95 -3.41
C GLN A 113 -4.86 7.47 -3.52
N VAL A 114 -5.02 6.15 -3.60
CA VAL A 114 -6.30 5.47 -3.65
C VAL A 114 -6.34 4.41 -2.56
N ALA A 115 -7.36 4.44 -1.71
CA ALA A 115 -7.56 3.44 -0.66
C ALA A 115 -8.91 2.75 -0.84
N GLY A 116 -8.92 1.41 -0.83
CA GLY A 116 -10.13 0.67 -1.12
C GLY A 116 -10.04 -0.82 -0.87
N VAL A 117 -11.00 -1.53 -1.47
CA VAL A 117 -11.12 -2.99 -1.41
C VAL A 117 -11.19 -3.51 -2.84
N HIS A 118 -10.53 -4.63 -3.12
CA HIS A 118 -10.55 -5.23 -4.45
C HIS A 118 -11.98 -5.70 -4.82
N LYS A 119 -12.42 -5.44 -6.06
CA LYS A 119 -13.80 -5.66 -6.54
C LYS A 119 -14.22 -7.13 -6.50
N SER A 120 -13.32 -8.03 -6.88
CA SER A 120 -13.60 -9.47 -6.95
C SER A 120 -13.13 -10.23 -5.70
N HIS A 121 -12.39 -9.57 -4.81
CA HIS A 121 -11.76 -10.20 -3.63
C HIS A 121 -11.97 -9.28 -2.42
N GLU A 122 -13.15 -9.34 -1.81
CA GLU A 122 -13.55 -8.38 -0.76
C GLU A 122 -12.70 -8.43 0.51
N ASN A 123 -11.90 -9.50 0.64
CA ASN A 123 -10.93 -9.71 1.70
C ASN A 123 -9.57 -9.07 1.42
N VAL A 124 -9.37 -8.46 0.24
CA VAL A 124 -8.10 -7.80 -0.13
C VAL A 124 -8.25 -6.30 0.04
N GLY A 125 -7.40 -5.73 0.89
CA GLY A 125 -7.29 -4.28 1.11
C GLY A 125 -6.22 -3.71 0.19
N LEU A 126 -6.50 -2.55 -0.41
CA LEU A 126 -5.62 -1.90 -1.36
C LEU A 126 -5.31 -0.47 -0.92
N VAL A 127 -4.05 -0.09 -1.00
CA VAL A 127 -3.64 1.33 -1.01
C VAL A 127 -2.61 1.53 -2.11
N ASP A 128 -3.01 2.28 -3.12
CA ASP A 128 -2.24 2.45 -4.33
C ASP A 128 -1.92 3.93 -4.57
N TYR A 129 -0.84 4.19 -5.31
CA TYR A 129 -0.38 5.52 -5.65
C TYR A 129 -0.15 5.61 -7.14
N TYR A 130 -0.75 6.63 -7.76
CA TYR A 130 -0.56 6.95 -9.17
C TYR A 130 0.25 8.22 -9.28
N VAL A 131 1.36 8.16 -10.01
CA VAL A 131 2.31 9.27 -10.18
C VAL A 131 2.73 9.36 -11.64
N ILE A 132 2.87 10.58 -12.15
CA ILE A 132 3.39 10.82 -13.51
C ILE A 132 4.86 11.20 -13.41
N HIS A 133 5.74 10.37 -13.95
CA HIS A 133 7.17 10.62 -14.02
C HIS A 133 7.65 10.41 -15.46
N ASP A 134 8.40 11.38 -16.00
CA ASP A 134 8.91 11.35 -17.38
C ASP A 134 7.89 10.86 -18.41
N VAL A 135 6.72 11.52 -18.42
CA VAL A 135 5.54 11.26 -19.28
C VAL A 135 4.85 9.90 -19.12
N ASN A 136 5.32 9.06 -18.20
CA ASN A 136 4.74 7.74 -17.94
C ASN A 136 3.90 7.75 -16.65
N LEU A 137 2.83 6.95 -16.64
CA LEU A 137 2.04 6.70 -15.45
C LEU A 137 2.60 5.50 -14.68
N TYR A 138 3.16 5.78 -13.52
CA TYR A 138 3.59 4.76 -12.56
C TYR A 138 2.46 4.48 -11.58
N SER A 139 2.31 3.19 -11.25
CA SER A 139 1.38 2.69 -10.24
C SER A 139 2.17 1.95 -9.18
N ILE A 140 2.10 2.41 -7.93
CA ILE A 140 2.70 1.77 -6.76
C ILE A 140 1.56 1.18 -5.96
N LEU A 141 1.41 -0.13 -5.98
CA LEU A 141 0.26 -0.86 -5.48
C LEU A 141 0.64 -1.62 -4.23
N PHE A 142 -0.14 -1.49 -3.16
CA PHE A 142 0.02 -2.30 -1.96
C PHE A 142 -1.24 -3.10 -1.71
N SER A 143 -1.07 -4.41 -1.51
CA SER A 143 -2.20 -5.29 -1.19
C SER A 143 -1.95 -6.08 0.09
N VAL A 144 -3.01 -6.24 0.90
CA VAL A 144 -3.00 -7.05 2.11
C VAL A 144 -4.22 -7.97 2.12
N GLU A 145 -3.99 -9.26 2.30
CA GLU A 145 -5.03 -10.27 2.42
C GLU A 145 -4.76 -11.22 3.62
N PRO A 146 -5.69 -11.31 4.60
CA PRO A 146 -6.92 -10.54 4.75
C PRO A 146 -6.65 -9.06 5.08
N LYS A 147 -7.49 -8.18 4.55
CA LYS A 147 -7.41 -6.72 4.71
C LYS A 147 -7.45 -6.25 6.16
N ASP A 148 -7.99 -7.07 7.06
CA ASP A 148 -8.06 -6.76 8.49
C ASP A 148 -6.65 -6.68 9.11
N ASN A 149 -5.63 -7.26 8.47
CA ASN A 149 -4.23 -7.14 8.85
C ASN A 149 -3.54 -5.88 8.33
N TRP A 150 -4.22 -4.99 7.61
CA TRP A 150 -3.61 -3.79 7.01
C TRP A 150 -2.77 -2.98 8.01
N TRP A 151 -3.32 -2.75 9.21
CA TRP A 151 -2.70 -1.96 10.26
C TRP A 151 -1.42 -2.56 10.82
N ASP A 152 -1.22 -3.87 10.67
CA ASP A 152 0.02 -4.53 11.10
C ASP A 152 1.18 -4.18 10.16
N TYR A 153 0.90 -3.90 8.89
CA TYR A 153 1.89 -3.66 7.84
C TYR A 153 2.01 -2.20 7.40
N GLU A 154 1.10 -1.32 7.83
CA GLU A 154 1.02 0.08 7.38
C GLU A 154 2.38 0.80 7.45
N GLU A 155 3.08 0.67 8.56
CA GLU A 155 4.39 1.32 8.75
C GLU A 155 5.44 0.81 7.75
N LEU A 156 5.48 -0.50 7.50
CA LEU A 156 6.41 -1.09 6.53
C LEU A 156 6.10 -0.64 5.11
N LEU A 157 4.84 -0.70 4.71
CA LEU A 157 4.39 -0.29 3.38
C LEU A 157 4.70 1.19 3.12
N PHE A 158 4.50 2.04 4.13
CA PHE A 158 4.83 3.47 4.04
C PHE A 158 6.33 3.73 3.99
N LYS A 159 7.15 2.96 4.73
CA LYS A 159 8.62 3.03 4.60
C LYS A 159 9.07 2.67 3.18
N ILE A 160 8.52 1.62 2.58
CA ILE A 160 8.82 1.24 1.19
C ILE A 160 8.40 2.36 0.25
N ARG A 161 7.15 2.84 0.34
CA ARG A 161 6.62 3.95 -0.45
C ARG A 161 7.52 5.19 -0.39
N ASP A 162 7.85 5.63 0.82
CA ASP A 162 8.60 6.88 1.03
C ASP A 162 10.07 6.78 0.63
N SER A 163 10.57 5.56 0.43
CA SER A 163 11.94 5.32 -0.02
C SER A 163 12.12 5.35 -1.54
N ILE A 164 11.03 5.31 -2.30
CA ILE A 164 11.04 5.27 -3.77
C ILE A 164 11.72 6.53 -4.31
N ARG A 165 12.71 6.31 -5.17
CA ARG A 165 13.48 7.30 -5.91
C ARG A 165 13.56 6.87 -7.37
N TRP A 166 13.50 7.82 -8.29
CA TRP A 166 13.67 7.58 -9.72
C TRP A 166 15.08 7.98 -10.15
N ASP A 167 15.65 7.25 -11.08
CA ASP A 167 16.98 7.52 -11.60
C ASP A 167 16.95 8.70 -12.60
N GLY A 168 17.66 9.79 -12.28
CA GLY A 168 17.66 11.06 -13.05
C GLY A 168 16.54 12.00 -12.61
N ASN A 169 16.74 13.27 -12.24
CA ASN A 169 17.71 14.30 -12.66
C ASN A 169 18.30 15.05 -11.45
N GLU A 170 19.55 14.77 -11.05
CA GLU A 170 20.33 15.68 -10.18
C GLU A 170 20.88 16.91 -10.96
N GLU A 171 20.60 17.05 -12.26
CA GLU A 171 21.11 18.16 -13.09
C GLU A 171 20.22 19.43 -13.10
N ALA A 172 19.10 19.47 -12.39
CA ALA A 172 18.21 20.65 -12.36
C ALA A 172 18.42 21.60 -11.16
N GLN A 173 19.48 21.42 -10.35
CA GLN A 173 19.82 22.31 -9.22
C GLN A 173 21.26 22.85 -9.25
N LYS A 174 21.72 23.33 -10.42
CA LYS A 174 22.86 24.24 -10.52
C LYS A 174 22.54 25.48 -11.34
#